data_AF-A0A7Y5VKP2-F1
#
_entry.id   AF-A0A7Y5VKP2-F1
#
_cell.length_a   1.000
_cell.length_b   1.000
_cell.length_c   1.000
_cell.angle_alpha   90.00
_cell.angle_beta   90.00
_cell.angle_gamma   90.00
#
_symmetry.space_group_name_H-M   'P 1'
#
loop_
_entity.id
_entity.type
_entity.pdbx_description
1 polymer ?
#
loop_
_entity_poly.entity_id
_entity_poly.type
_entity_poly.pdbx_seq_one_letter_code
_entity_poly.pdbx_strand_id
1 'polypeptide(L)'
;WDPARRTRRLHAYAWDDLPDGAFVVVGAGPAQVVGGTLRVWQPDNSYAAVTLRRPGAGTASVLTPPSSLAALRTGYARPSSSSENA
;
A
#
# COMPACT_ATOMS: atom_id res chain seq x y z
N TRP A 1 23.27 -6.70 15.64
CA TRP A 1 22.15 -6.19 14.81
C TRP A 1 22.77 -5.60 13.54
N ASP A 2 22.37 -6.07 12.35
CA ASP A 2 22.98 -5.68 11.06
C ASP A 2 21.92 -5.00 10.16
N PRO A 3 22.02 -3.68 9.92
CA PRO A 3 21.10 -2.96 9.06
C PRO A 3 21.21 -3.35 7.57
N ALA A 4 22.32 -3.94 7.11
CA ALA A 4 22.52 -4.34 5.72
C ALA A 4 21.62 -5.52 5.29
N ARG A 5 21.11 -6.31 6.25
CA ARG A 5 20.19 -7.43 5.98
C ARG A 5 18.75 -7.01 5.68
N ARG A 6 18.40 -5.72 5.78
CA ARG A 6 17.07 -5.20 5.41
C ARG A 6 17.01 -4.65 3.99
N THR A 7 17.59 -5.35 3.01
CA THR A 7 17.24 -5.04 1.62
C THR A 7 15.78 -5.41 1.41
N ARG A 8 14.92 -4.40 1.26
CA ARG A 8 13.48 -4.58 1.12
C ARG A 8 13.21 -5.18 -0.26
N ARG A 9 12.82 -6.45 -0.31
CA ARG A 9 12.54 -7.12 -1.58
C ARG A 9 11.30 -6.48 -2.21
N LEU A 10 11.45 -6.06 -3.46
CA LEU A 10 10.34 -5.60 -4.28
C LEU A 10 9.71 -6.77 -5.02
N HIS A 11 8.40 -6.72 -5.18
CA HIS A 11 7.61 -7.70 -5.91
C HIS A 11 6.94 -7.03 -7.11
N ALA A 12 7.00 -7.66 -8.27
CA ALA A 12 6.33 -7.16 -9.47
C ALA A 12 4.89 -7.67 -9.50
N TYR A 13 3.92 -6.76 -9.65
CA TYR A 13 2.50 -7.08 -9.80
C TYR A 13 1.87 -6.20 -10.88
N ALA A 14 0.85 -6.68 -11.57
CA ALA A 14 0.05 -5.83 -12.45
C ALA A 14 -0.64 -4.75 -11.60
N TRP A 15 -0.75 -3.54 -12.13
CA TRP A 15 -1.41 -2.46 -11.41
C TRP A 15 -2.85 -2.79 -11.05
N ASP A 16 -3.59 -3.52 -11.89
CA ASP A 16 -5.00 -3.87 -11.65
C ASP A 16 -5.18 -4.95 -10.58
N ASP A 17 -4.15 -5.73 -10.30
CA ASP A 17 -4.18 -6.82 -9.31
C ASP A 17 -3.95 -6.35 -7.87
N LEU A 18 -3.61 -5.08 -7.68
CA LEU A 18 -3.27 -4.55 -6.37
C LEU A 18 -4.53 -4.27 -5.53
N PRO A 19 -4.63 -4.86 -4.32
CA PRO A 19 -5.68 -4.48 -3.38
C PRO A 19 -5.36 -3.12 -2.75
N ASP A 20 -6.40 -2.49 -2.21
CA ASP A 20 -6.24 -1.36 -1.31
C ASP A 20 -5.39 -1.75 -0.09
N GLY A 21 -4.61 -0.80 0.41
CA GLY A 21 -3.66 -1.00 1.50
C GLY A 21 -2.29 -1.57 1.06
N ALA A 22 -2.12 -1.96 -0.20
CA ALA A 22 -0.81 -2.31 -0.73
C ALA A 22 0.13 -1.10 -0.75
N PHE A 23 1.40 -1.30 -0.39
CA PHE A 23 2.46 -0.31 -0.53
C PHE A 23 3.30 -0.60 -1.77
N VAL A 24 3.53 0.42 -2.57
CA VAL A 24 4.31 0.39 -3.82
C VAL A 24 5.41 1.44 -3.79
N VAL A 25 6.37 1.34 -4.70
CA VAL A 25 7.35 2.40 -4.98
C VAL A 25 6.97 3.06 -6.30
N VAL A 26 6.85 4.38 -6.29
CA VAL A 26 6.72 5.23 -7.47
C VAL A 26 7.85 6.25 -7.50
N GLY A 27 7.97 7.03 -8.58
CA GLY A 27 9.04 8.05 -8.70
C GLY A 27 9.07 9.06 -7.54
N ALA A 28 7.92 9.35 -6.93
CA ALA A 28 7.81 10.24 -5.77
C ALA A 28 8.14 9.59 -4.41
N GLY A 29 8.45 8.28 -4.39
CA GLY A 29 8.72 7.51 -3.17
C GLY A 29 7.72 6.39 -2.90
N PRO A 30 7.70 5.82 -1.68
CA PRO A 30 6.72 4.82 -1.29
C PRO A 30 5.30 5.42 -1.28
N ALA A 31 4.31 4.68 -1.76
CA ALA A 31 2.93 5.12 -1.76
C ALA A 31 1.98 3.97 -1.38
N GLN A 32 0.87 4.31 -0.74
CA GLN A 32 -0.21 3.38 -0.42
C GLN A 32 -1.29 3.43 -1.51
N VAL A 33 -1.76 2.28 -1.96
CA VAL A 33 -2.92 2.15 -2.84
C VAL A 33 -4.20 2.35 -2.05
N VAL A 34 -5.04 3.30 -2.47
CA VAL A 34 -6.36 3.56 -1.90
C VAL A 34 -7.33 3.87 -3.05
N GLY A 35 -8.21 2.91 -3.36
CA GLY A 35 -9.07 2.93 -4.53
C GLY A 35 -8.29 3.16 -5.83
N GLY A 36 -8.72 4.15 -6.59
CA GLY A 36 -8.08 4.59 -7.83
C GLY A 36 -6.91 5.57 -7.64
N THR A 37 -6.39 5.73 -6.41
CA THR A 37 -5.37 6.73 -6.09
C THR A 37 -4.21 6.15 -5.28
N LEU A 38 -3.10 6.89 -5.25
CA LEU A 38 -1.90 6.59 -4.47
C LEU A 38 -1.66 7.72 -3.47
N ARG A 39 -1.53 7.37 -2.19
CA ARG A 39 -1.11 8.29 -1.12
C ARG A 39 0.39 8.14 -0.89
N VAL A 40 1.15 9.13 -1.35
CA VAL A 40 2.62 9.12 -1.22
C VAL A 40 3.00 9.36 0.24
N TRP A 41 3.85 8.49 0.77
CA TRP A 41 4.40 8.60 2.11
C TRP A 41 5.66 9.48 2.09
N GLN A 42 5.70 10.48 2.97
CA GLN A 42 6.75 11.48 3.06
C GLN A 42 7.76 11.15 4.17
N PRO A 43 9.03 11.58 4.04
CA PRO A 43 10.05 11.37 5.08
C PRO A 43 9.72 12.01 6.43
N ASP A 44 8.86 13.04 6.45
CA ASP A 44 8.39 13.73 7.65
C ASP A 44 7.31 12.96 8.43
N ASN A 45 7.11 11.68 8.10
CA ASN A 45 6.13 10.78 8.72
C ASN A 45 4.67 11.18 8.44
N SER A 46 4.42 11.84 7.31
CA SER A 46 3.08 12.20 6.83
C SER A 46 2.76 11.60 5.45
N TYR A 47 1.49 11.72 5.03
CA TYR A 47 1.12 11.52 3.63
C TYR A 47 1.12 12.85 2.89
N ALA A 48 1.55 12.84 1.63
CA ALA A 48 1.43 14.01 0.77
C ALA A 48 -0.02 14.51 0.71
N ALA A 49 -0.19 15.84 0.72
CA ALA A 49 -1.50 16.46 0.61
C ALA A 49 -2.20 16.15 -0.71
N VAL A 50 -1.42 15.97 -1.79
CA VAL A 50 -1.91 15.62 -3.12
C VAL A 50 -1.75 14.12 -3.35
N THR A 51 -2.79 13.49 -3.89
CA THR A 51 -2.76 12.07 -4.30
C THR A 51 -2.39 11.94 -5.77
N LEU A 52 -1.78 10.81 -6.13
CA LEU A 52 -1.53 10.47 -7.53
C LEU A 52 -2.63 9.54 -8.04
N ARG A 53 -2.92 9.59 -9.35
CA ARG A 53 -3.80 8.60 -9.98
C ARG A 53 -3.09 7.24 -10.04
N ARG A 54 -3.77 6.17 -9.64
CA ARG A 54 -3.30 4.80 -9.84
C ARG A 54 -3.27 4.49 -11.35
N PRO A 55 -2.14 4.01 -11.91
CA PRO A 55 -2.13 3.49 -13.28
C PRO A 55 -3.11 2.31 -13.41
N GLY A 56 -3.82 2.23 -14.52
CA GLY A 56 -4.76 1.12 -14.79
C GLY A 56 -4.17 0.02 -15.68
N ALA A 57 -2.84 0.01 -15.87
CA ALA A 57 -2.14 -0.97 -16.68
C ALA A 57 -0.65 -0.95 -16.36
N GLY A 58 0.06 -2.01 -16.73
CA GLY A 58 1.50 -2.17 -16.52
C GLY A 58 1.84 -2.77 -15.16
N THR A 59 3.11 -2.68 -14.78
CA THR A 59 3.66 -3.35 -13.60
C THR A 59 4.04 -2.35 -12.51
N ALA A 60 3.59 -2.62 -11.29
CA ALA A 60 3.98 -1.91 -10.07
C ALA A 60 5.14 -2.62 -9.38
N SER A 61 6.02 -1.84 -8.77
CA SER A 61 7.01 -2.35 -7.80
C SER A 61 6.41 -2.30 -6.40
N VAL A 62 6.12 -3.46 -5.83
CA VAL A 62 5.36 -3.61 -4.58
C VAL A 62 6.30 -3.90 -3.41
N LEU A 63 6.12 -3.15 -2.33
CA LEU A 63 6.82 -3.33 -1.05
C LEU A 63 6.10 -4.33 -0.15
N THR A 64 4.78 -4.40 -0.24
CA THR A 64 3.96 -5.34 0.53
C THR A 64 4.24 -6.78 0.07
N PRO A 65 4.64 -7.70 0.96
CA PRO A 65 4.90 -9.08 0.61
C PRO A 65 3.64 -9.81 0.07
N PRO A 66 3.79 -10.85 -0.77
CA PRO A 66 2.68 -11.61 -1.33
C PRO A 66 1.68 -12.17 -0.31
N SER A 67 2.16 -12.63 0.86
CA SER A 67 1.29 -13.13 1.93
C SER A 67 0.39 -12.04 2.51
N SER A 68 0.90 -10.83 2.68
CA SER A 68 0.12 -9.68 3.12
C SER A 68 -0.85 -9.20 2.04
N LEU A 69 -0.45 -9.23 0.77
CA LEU A 69 -1.38 -8.93 -0.34
C LEU A 69 -2.55 -9.92 -0.38
N ALA A 70 -2.29 -11.22 -0.16
CA ALA A 70 -3.33 -12.23 -0.07
C ALA A 70 -4.32 -11.93 1.07
N ALA A 71 -3.83 -11.55 2.25
CA ALA A 71 -4.67 -11.16 3.39
C ALA A 71 -5.47 -9.86 3.14
N LEU A 72 -4.89 -8.88 2.43
CA LEU A 72 -5.61 -7.65 2.08
C LEU A 72 -6.77 -7.92 1.11
N ARG A 73 -6.60 -8.86 0.17
CA ARG A 73 -7.65 -9.24 -0.80
C ARG A 73 -8.86 -9.90 -0.15
N THR A 74 -8.66 -10.66 0.93
CA THR A 74 -9.77 -11.27 1.67
C THR A 74 -10.58 -10.26 2.49
N GLY A 75 -10.10 -9.02 2.56
CA GLY A 75 -10.66 -7.98 3.41
C GLY A 75 -10.25 -8.20 4.86
N TYR A 76 -9.86 -7.12 5.54
CA TYR A 76 -9.82 -7.10 6.99
C TYR A 76 -11.15 -6.51 7.48
N ALA A 77 -12.05 -7.36 7.97
CA ALA A 77 -13.27 -6.89 8.58
C ALA A 77 -12.91 -6.11 9.85
N ARG A 78 -13.07 -4.78 9.81
CA ARG A 78 -13.14 -4.00 11.05
C ARG A 78 -14.32 -4.57 11.83
N PRO A 79 -14.13 -5.10 13.06
CA PRO A 79 -15.28 -5.35 13.91
C PRO A 79 -16.03 -4.02 14.00
N SER A 80 -17.31 -4.04 13.64
CA SER A 80 -18.15 -2.86 13.75
C SER A 80 -18.07 -2.39 15.19
N SER A 81 -17.42 -1.25 15.44
CA SER A 81 -17.59 -0.55 16.69
C SER A 81 -19.03 -0.05 16.69
N SER A 82 -19.96 -0.91 17.11
CA SER A 82 -21.26 -0.48 17.57
C SER A 82 -20.99 0.35 18.82
N SER A 83 -20.83 1.65 18.62
CA SER A 83 -21.04 2.64 19.67
C SER A 83 -22.53 2.58 20.04
N GLU A 84 -22.86 1.64 20.91
CA GLU A 84 -24.09 1.63 21.69
C GLU A 84 -23.97 2.78 22.68
N ASN A 85 -24.67 3.88 22.40
CA ASN A 85 -24.76 5.00 23.32
C ASN A 85 -26.02 4.79 24.16
N ALA A 86 -25.81 4.76 25.47
CA ALA A 86 -26.81 4.62 26.53
C ALA A 86 -27.72 5.84 26.65
#